data_AF-A0A136LM43-F1
#
_entry.id   AF-A0A136LM43-F1
#
_cell.length_a   1.000
_cell.length_b   1.000
_cell.length_c   1.000
_cell.angle_alpha   90.00
_cell.angle_beta   90.00
_cell.angle_gamma   90.00
#
_symmetry.space_group_name_H-M   'P 1'
#
loop_
_entity.id
_entity.type
_entity.pdbx_description
1 polymer ?
#
loop_
_entity_poly.entity_id
_entity_poly.type
_entity_poly.pdbx_seq_one_letter_code
_entity_poly.pdbx_strand_id
1 'polypeptide(L)'
;MTPIRIIKCNENSQSVWEYAGELAEQGENWVLVIASFNVDDRDDGYFQWQYGDTFYEWYFFDRYYNVNKIFDRDTGACVAGTAILPALRAGRAKR
;
A
#
# COMPACT_ATOMS: atom_id res chain seq x y z
N MET A 1 -4.43 15.35 6.72
CA MET A 1 -4.20 13.92 6.48
C MET A 1 -4.62 13.17 7.73
N THR A 2 -5.37 12.06 7.59
CA THR A 2 -5.95 11.34 8.73
C THR A 2 -5.17 10.06 8.99
N PRO A 3 -4.68 9.80 10.22
CA PRO A 3 -3.94 8.59 10.52
C PRO A 3 -4.85 7.37 10.40
N ILE A 4 -4.37 6.35 9.70
CA ILE A 4 -5.06 5.08 9.49
C ILE A 4 -4.09 3.92 9.67
N ARG A 5 -4.67 2.73 9.84
CA ARG A 5 -3.94 1.48 9.93
C ARG A 5 -4.38 0.56 8.81
N ILE A 6 -3.40 0.03 8.08
CA ILE A 6 -3.62 -0.84 6.95
C ILE A 6 -3.22 -2.24 7.36
N ILE A 7 -4.10 -3.20 7.10
CA ILE A 7 -3.89 -4.61 7.39
C ILE A 7 -4.09 -5.37 6.09
N LYS A 8 -3.01 -5.94 5.58
CA LYS A 8 -3.03 -6.87 4.44
C LYS A 8 -3.21 -8.27 4.99
N CYS A 9 -4.18 -9.00 4.46
CA CYS A 9 -4.44 -10.38 4.84
C CYS A 9 -4.01 -11.35 3.74
N ASN A 10 -3.80 -12.63 4.09
CA ASN A 10 -3.71 -13.73 3.12
C ASN A 10 -5.11 -14.16 2.61
N GLU A 11 -5.16 -15.14 1.72
CA GLU A 11 -6.38 -15.68 1.13
C GLU A 11 -7.33 -16.30 2.17
N ASN A 12 -6.80 -16.69 3.32
CA ASN A 12 -7.54 -17.18 4.48
C ASN A 12 -7.98 -16.04 5.42
N SER A 13 -7.86 -14.78 5.00
CA SER A 13 -8.17 -13.57 5.78
C SER A 13 -7.31 -13.37 7.04
N GLN A 14 -6.17 -14.06 7.15
CA GLN A 14 -5.23 -13.90 8.25
C GLN A 14 -4.28 -12.73 7.97
N SER A 15 -4.05 -11.86 8.96
CA SER A 15 -3.11 -10.74 8.82
C SER A 15 -1.70 -11.24 8.51
N VAL A 16 -1.09 -10.71 7.45
CA VAL A 16 0.29 -11.01 7.04
C VAL A 16 1.19 -9.78 7.06
N TRP A 17 0.62 -8.59 6.92
CA TRP A 17 1.38 -7.35 6.96
C TRP A 17 0.51 -6.21 7.45
N GLU A 18 1.05 -5.43 8.40
CA GLU A 18 0.37 -4.29 8.99
C GLU A 18 1.32 -3.08 9.02
N TYR A 19 0.79 -1.91 8.66
CA TYR A 19 1.53 -0.67 8.70
C TYR A 19 0.61 0.52 8.99
N ALA A 20 1.21 1.54 9.59
CA ALA A 20 0.58 2.84 9.75
C ALA A 20 0.69 3.63 8.45
N GLY A 21 -0.31 4.43 8.16
CA GLY A 21 -0.31 5.34 7.02
C GLY A 21 -1.25 6.50 7.24
N GLU A 22 -1.36 7.32 6.21
CA GLU A 22 -2.22 8.50 6.21
C GLU A 22 -3.20 8.43 5.05
N LEU A 23 -4.49 8.61 5.36
CA LEU A 23 -5.51 8.85 4.35
C LEU A 23 -5.28 10.26 3.79
N ALA A 24 -4.78 10.31 2.55
CA ALA A 24 -4.45 11.55 1.87
C ALA A 24 -5.68 12.08 1.11
N GLU A 25 -6.34 11.22 0.35
CA GLU A 25 -7.53 11.57 -0.43
C GLU A 25 -8.54 10.41 -0.47
N GLN A 26 -9.79 10.74 -0.71
CA GLN A 26 -10.87 9.78 -0.86
C GLN A 26 -11.82 10.23 -1.97
N GLY A 27 -12.06 9.34 -2.93
CA GLY A 27 -13.12 9.47 -3.92
C GLY A 27 -14.31 8.57 -3.58
N GLU A 28 -15.27 8.51 -4.51
CA GLU A 28 -16.47 7.68 -4.36
C GLU A 28 -16.15 6.18 -4.23
N ASN A 29 -15.25 5.68 -5.08
CA ASN A 29 -14.90 4.25 -5.17
C ASN A 29 -13.41 3.96 -4.92
N TRP A 30 -12.67 4.92 -4.35
CA TRP A 30 -11.23 4.75 -4.10
C TRP A 30 -10.75 5.58 -2.92
N VAL A 31 -9.61 5.17 -2.34
CA VAL A 31 -8.84 5.98 -1.37
C VAL A 31 -7.37 5.99 -1.74
N LEU A 32 -6.71 7.12 -1.53
CA LEU A 32 -5.26 7.27 -1.61
C LEU A 32 -4.69 7.26 -0.20
N VAL A 33 -3.74 6.35 0.01
CA VAL A 33 -2.97 6.20 1.24
C VAL A 33 -1.52 6.51 0.98
N ILE A 34 -0.88 7.23 1.90
CA ILE A 34 0.57 7.43 1.90
C ILE A 34 1.13 6.72 3.12
N ALA A 35 2.14 5.88 2.92
CA ALA A 35 2.77 5.10 3.97
C ALA A 35 4.25 4.83 3.66
N SER A 36 4.98 4.36 4.68
CA SER A 36 6.37 3.93 4.56
C SER A 36 6.47 2.42 4.65
N PHE A 37 7.32 1.83 3.82
CA PHE A 37 7.61 0.40 3.87
C PHE A 37 8.33 0.07 5.19
N ASN A 38 7.76 -0.83 5.99
CA ASN A 38 8.16 -1.03 7.39
C ASN A 38 8.66 -2.45 7.69
N VAL A 39 9.01 -3.21 6.65
CA VAL A 39 9.63 -4.54 6.77
C VAL A 39 10.96 -4.55 6.01
N ASP A 40 11.74 -5.60 6.22
CA ASP A 40 13.05 -5.78 5.58
C ASP A 40 12.96 -5.70 4.04
N ASP A 41 14.06 -5.26 3.42
CA ASP A 41 14.19 -5.12 1.98
C ASP A 41 13.75 -6.40 1.26
N ARG A 42 12.99 -6.24 0.17
CA ARG A 42 12.38 -7.35 -0.56
C ARG A 42 12.44 -7.12 -2.06
N ASP A 43 12.93 -8.11 -2.78
CA ASP A 43 12.89 -8.15 -4.24
C ASP A 43 11.62 -8.89 -4.70
N ASP A 44 10.73 -8.19 -5.41
CA ASP A 44 9.55 -8.80 -6.03
C ASP A 44 9.82 -9.27 -7.48
N GLY A 45 11.07 -9.17 -7.95
CA GLY A 45 11.52 -9.52 -9.30
C GLY A 45 11.29 -8.44 -10.35
N TYR A 46 10.38 -7.49 -10.08
CA TYR A 46 10.12 -6.31 -10.92
C TYR A 46 10.41 -4.98 -10.20
N PHE A 47 10.56 -5.02 -8.88
CA PHE A 47 10.88 -3.84 -8.06
C PHE A 47 11.54 -4.29 -6.77
N GLN A 48 12.57 -3.54 -6.35
CA GLN A 48 13.25 -3.73 -5.08
C GLN A 48 12.65 -2.77 -4.05
N TRP A 49 11.94 -3.31 -3.07
CA TRP A 49 11.50 -2.55 -1.91
C TRP A 49 12.65 -2.37 -0.93
N GLN A 50 12.80 -1.15 -0.43
CA GLN A 50 13.70 -0.84 0.68
C GLN A 50 12.90 -0.41 1.90
N TYR A 51 13.37 -0.83 3.08
CA TYR A 51 12.84 -0.35 4.35
C TYR A 51 12.87 1.18 4.37
N GLY A 52 11.72 1.81 4.63
CA GLY A 52 11.56 3.26 4.69
C GLY A 52 11.13 3.91 3.37
N ASP A 53 11.05 3.17 2.26
CA ASP A 53 10.51 3.70 1.01
C ASP A 53 9.10 4.24 1.22
N THR A 54 8.81 5.40 0.64
CA THR A 54 7.48 5.99 0.74
C THR A 54 6.66 5.55 -0.45
N PHE A 55 5.48 5.00 -0.21
CA PHE A 55 4.58 4.58 -1.28
C PHE A 55 3.21 5.25 -1.16
N TYR A 56 2.72 5.64 -2.32
CA TYR A 56 1.40 6.21 -2.54
C TYR A 56 0.57 5.10 -3.14
N GLU A 57 -0.44 4.65 -2.42
CA GLU A 57 -1.26 3.51 -2.80
C GLU A 57 -2.71 3.91 -3.01
N TRP A 58 -3.19 3.72 -4.23
CA TRP A 58 -4.60 3.84 -4.55
C TRP A 58 -5.28 2.49 -4.36
N TYR A 59 -6.24 2.46 -3.44
CA TYR A 59 -7.13 1.34 -3.23
C TYR A 59 -8.44 1.61 -3.94
N PHE A 60 -8.88 0.67 -4.77
CA PHE A 60 -10.17 0.71 -5.43
C PHE A 60 -11.14 -0.25 -4.76
N PHE A 61 -12.38 0.18 -4.52
CA PHE A 61 -13.39 -0.64 -3.84
C PHE A 61 -14.06 -1.66 -4.75
N ASP A 62 -13.94 -1.46 -6.06
CA ASP A 62 -14.57 -2.23 -7.14
C ASP A 62 -13.56 -3.04 -7.96
N ARG A 63 -12.27 -3.08 -7.57
CA ARG A 63 -11.20 -3.77 -8.30
C ARG A 63 -10.37 -4.66 -7.39
N TYR A 64 -9.77 -5.68 -7.99
CA TYR A 64 -8.89 -6.63 -7.29
C TYR A 64 -7.41 -6.25 -7.41
N TYR A 65 -7.09 -4.98 -7.65
CA TYR A 65 -5.73 -4.49 -7.68
C TYR A 65 -5.63 -3.09 -7.10
N ASN A 66 -4.43 -2.76 -6.63
CA ASN A 66 -4.05 -1.42 -6.24
C ASN A 66 -3.01 -0.87 -7.22
N VAL A 67 -2.91 0.46 -7.29
CA VAL A 67 -1.83 1.14 -8.00
C VAL A 67 -0.89 1.75 -6.97
N ASN A 68 0.42 1.56 -7.16
CA ASN A 68 1.44 2.13 -6.29
C ASN A 68 2.37 3.06 -7.06
N LYS A 69 2.75 4.17 -6.41
CA LYS A 69 3.87 5.03 -6.80
C LYS A 69 4.85 5.08 -5.64
N ILE A 70 6.11 4.74 -5.91
CA ILE A 70 7.11 4.51 -4.87
C ILE A 70 8.23 5.54 -5.01
N PHE A 71 8.65 6.07 -3.87
CA PHE A 71 9.69 7.06 -3.71
C PHE A 71 10.80 6.48 -2.85
N ASP A 72 12.03 6.55 -3.35
CA ASP A 72 13.22 6.12 -2.64
C ASP A 72 13.40 6.95 -1.36
N ARG A 73 13.68 6.26 -0.25
CA ARG A 73 13.77 6.91 1.07
C ARG A 73 14.88 7.96 1.17
N ASP A 74 15.98 7.78 0.44
CA ASP A 74 17.20 8.57 0.61
C ASP A 74 17.21 9.79 -0.30
N THR A 75 16.67 9.64 -1.52
CA THR A 75 16.68 10.67 -2.56
C THR A 75 15.32 11.34 -2.77
N GLY A 76 14.23 10.70 -2.33
CA GLY A 76 12.86 11.10 -2.67
C GLY A 76 12.52 10.97 -4.15
N ALA A 77 13.40 10.36 -4.95
CA ALA A 77 13.17 10.16 -6.37
C ALA A 77 12.07 9.12 -6.58
N CYS A 78 11.20 9.33 -7.57
CA CYS A 78 10.22 8.34 -7.95
C CYS A 78 10.94 7.16 -8.63
N VAL A 79 10.97 6.02 -7.96
CA VAL A 79 11.68 4.82 -8.41
C VAL A 79 10.76 3.80 -9.09
N ALA A 80 9.45 3.90 -8.88
CA ALA A 80 8.47 3.09 -9.62
C ALA A 80 7.17 3.85 -9.87
N GLY A 81 6.70 3.77 -11.11
CA GLY A 81 5.36 4.19 -11.53
C GLY A 81 4.55 2.99 -11.98
N THR A 82 3.58 2.60 -11.16
CA THR A 82 2.57 1.55 -11.41
C THR A 82 3.06 0.10 -11.25
N ALA A 83 3.13 -0.36 -10.01
CA ALA A 83 2.96 -1.78 -9.69
C ALA A 83 1.46 -2.08 -9.50
N ILE A 84 0.90 -2.96 -10.34
CA ILE A 84 -0.44 -3.53 -10.16
C ILE A 84 -0.28 -4.71 -9.20
N LEU A 85 -0.47 -4.46 -7.91
CA LEU A 85 -0.48 -5.53 -6.91
C LEU A 85 -1.91 -6.05 -6.78
N PRO A 86 -2.18 -7.36 -6.96
CA PRO A 86 -3.48 -7.91 -6.63
C PRO A 86 -3.75 -7.67 -5.14
N ALA A 87 -4.81 -6.93 -4.86
CA ALA A 87 -5.17 -6.60 -3.49
C ALA A 87 -5.81 -7.83 -2.85
N LEU A 88 -5.08 -8.50 -1.94
CA LEU A 88 -5.74 -9.40 -1.01
C LEU A 88 -6.62 -8.56 -0.08
N ARG A 89 -7.89 -8.96 0.02
CA ARG A 89 -8.94 -8.23 0.76
C ARG A 89 -8.43 -7.72 2.12
N ALA A 90 -8.40 -6.40 2.28
CA ALA A 90 -8.58 -5.78 3.59
C ALA A 90 -10.09 -5.92 3.91
N GLY A 91 -10.43 -6.85 4.81
CA GLY A 91 -11.81 -7.07 5.22
C GLY A 91 -12.43 -5.79 5.76
N ARG A 92 -13.57 -5.37 5.19
CA ARG A 92 -14.44 -4.35 5.77
C ARG A 92 -14.79 -4.83 7.19
N ALA A 93 -14.27 -4.16 8.22
CA ALA A 93 -14.75 -4.37 9.58
C ALA A 93 -16.24 -4.03 9.58
N LYS A 94 -17.09 -5.06 9.66
CA LYS A 94 -18.53 -4.87 9.91
C LYS A 94 -18.66 -4.22 11.28
N ARG A 95 -19.24 -3.03 11.32
CA ARG A 95 -19.88 -2.51 12.54
C ARG A 95 -21.18 -3.25 12.78
#